data_AF-A0A6I3FLZ4-F1
#
_entry.id   AF-A0A6I3FLZ4-F1
#
_cell.length_a   1.000
_cell.length_b   1.000
_cell.length_c   1.000
_cell.angle_alpha   90.00
_cell.angle_beta   90.00
_cell.angle_gamma   90.00
#
_symmetry.space_group_name_H-M   'P 1'
#
loop_
_entity.id
_entity.type
_entity.pdbx_description
1 polymer ?
#
loop_
_entity_poly.entity_id
_entity_poly.type
_entity_poly.pdbx_seq_one_letter_code
_entity_poly.pdbx_strand_id
1 'polypeptide(L)'
;MIVLLILISLFIVVQDIQDHIISNRALLVLAIPLLIVHEEVMFTYSLVATLLLLALAIPTALGGGDLKLLLLLFWSSPHSIFSLRYLAILMLILLVQLIRLVGIRARTGWRNTHIPLAPALLLPILGIRLGL
;
A
#
# COMPACT_ATOMS: atom_id res chain seq x y z
N MET A 1 12.05 1.04 -16.50
CA MET A 1 11.11 0.23 -15.70
C MET A 1 10.82 0.84 -14.34
N ILE A 2 11.83 1.14 -13.52
CA ILE A 2 11.66 1.77 -12.20
C ILE A 2 10.91 3.12 -12.30
N VAL A 3 11.24 3.96 -13.28
CA VAL A 3 10.55 5.25 -13.53
C VAL A 3 9.04 5.06 -13.77
N LEU A 4 8.65 4.05 -14.56
CA LEU A 4 7.24 3.75 -14.83
C LEU A 4 6.51 3.31 -13.55
N LEU A 5 7.14 2.44 -12.76
CA LEU A 5 6.63 1.99 -11.47
C LEU A 5 6.43 3.18 -10.51
N ILE A 6 7.40 4.11 -10.44
CA ILE A 6 7.31 5.34 -9.65
C ILE A 6 6.13 6.20 -10.12
N LEU A 7 6.01 6.47 -11.42
CA LEU A 7 4.95 7.33 -11.96
C LEU A 7 3.55 6.75 -11.70
N ILE A 8 3.34 5.45 -11.93
CA ILE A 8 2.05 4.79 -11.67
C ILE A 8 1.74 4.78 -10.18
N SER A 9 2.74 4.53 -9.34
CA SER A 9 2.57 4.50 -7.88
C SER A 9 2.20 5.89 -7.35
N LEU A 10 2.88 6.95 -7.82
CA LEU A 10 2.53 8.34 -7.51
C LEU A 10 1.13 8.69 -7.97
N PHE A 11 0.73 8.26 -9.18
CA PHE A 11 -0.63 8.45 -9.68
C PHE A 11 -1.68 7.81 -8.75
N ILE A 12 -1.48 6.55 -8.33
CA ILE A 12 -2.38 5.87 -7.39
C ILE A 12 -2.42 6.58 -6.04
N VAL A 13 -1.26 7.00 -5.52
CA VAL A 13 -1.15 7.74 -4.25
C VAL A 13 -1.92 9.06 -4.30
N VAL A 14 -1.78 9.83 -5.38
CA VAL A 14 -2.51 11.09 -5.57
C VAL A 14 -4.00 10.84 -5.69
N GLN A 15 -4.40 9.84 -6.48
CA GLN A 15 -5.81 9.49 -6.66
C GLN A 15 -6.46 9.03 -5.35
N ASP A 16 -5.77 8.21 -4.56
CA ASP A 16 -6.26 7.75 -3.26
C ASP A 16 -6.38 8.89 -2.24
N ILE A 17 -5.46 9.87 -2.26
CA ILE A 17 -5.55 11.06 -1.41
C ILE A 17 -6.73 11.96 -1.79
N GLN A 18 -7.04 12.09 -3.08
CA GLN A 18 -8.09 12.97 -3.58
C GLN A 18 -9.49 12.34 -3.46
N ASP A 19 -9.61 11.09 -3.91
CA ASP A 19 -10.90 10.45 -4.12
C ASP A 19 -11.16 9.28 -3.16
N HIS A 20 -10.17 8.87 -2.34
CA HIS A 20 -10.23 7.65 -1.51
C HIS A 20 -10.61 6.39 -2.31
N ILE A 21 -10.26 6.38 -3.60
CA ILE A 21 -10.59 5.30 -4.54
C ILE A 21 -9.32 4.84 -5.24
N ILE A 22 -9.06 3.54 -5.14
CA ILE A 22 -8.03 2.85 -5.91
C ILE A 22 -8.72 2.07 -7.03
N SER A 23 -8.58 2.52 -8.27
CA SER A 23 -9.23 1.87 -9.41
C SER A 23 -8.56 0.53 -9.76
N ASN A 24 -9.38 -0.47 -10.12
CA ASN A 24 -8.85 -1.76 -10.60
C ASN A 24 -7.96 -1.59 -11.84
N ARG A 25 -8.24 -0.59 -12.69
CA ARG A 25 -7.44 -0.28 -13.88
C ARG A 25 -6.04 0.20 -13.50
N ALA A 26 -5.93 1.11 -12.53
CA ALA A 26 -4.64 1.59 -12.06
C ALA A 26 -3.82 0.45 -11.42
N LEU A 27 -4.47 -0.44 -10.66
CA LEU A 27 -3.83 -1.63 -10.09
C LEU A 27 -3.34 -2.61 -11.16
N LEU A 28 -4.12 -2.85 -12.22
CA LEU A 28 -3.71 -3.70 -13.35
C LEU A 28 -2.48 -3.11 -14.06
N VAL A 29 -2.47 -1.80 -14.28
CA VAL A 29 -1.34 -1.10 -14.89
C VAL A 29 -0.10 -1.16 -13.99
N LEU A 30 -0.27 -1.07 -12.66
CA LEU A 30 0.81 -1.24 -11.69
C LEU A 30 1.33 -2.68 -11.61
N ALA A 31 0.46 -3.67 -11.83
CA ALA A 31 0.83 -5.08 -11.77
C ALA A 31 1.89 -5.46 -12.82
N ILE A 32 1.81 -4.88 -14.01
CA ILE A 32 2.75 -5.17 -15.11
C ILE A 32 4.21 -4.91 -14.70
N PRO A 33 4.61 -3.71 -14.26
CA PRO A 33 5.99 -3.48 -13.84
C PRO A 33 6.35 -4.22 -12.55
N LEU A 34 5.41 -4.49 -11.66
CA LEU A 34 5.66 -5.25 -10.43
C LEU A 34 5.98 -6.73 -10.69
N LEU A 35 5.28 -7.36 -11.65
CA LEU A 35 5.55 -8.74 -12.05
C LEU A 35 6.90 -8.90 -12.75
N ILE A 36 7.36 -7.88 -13.48
CA ILE A 36 8.67 -7.92 -14.15
C ILE A 36 9.81 -7.87 -13.14
N VAL A 37 9.62 -7.16 -12.02
CA VAL A 37 10.62 -7.05 -10.95
C VAL A 37 10.19 -7.86 -9.72
N HIS A 38 9.58 -9.02 -9.99
CA HIS A 38 9.08 -9.94 -8.98
C HIS A 38 10.23 -10.58 -8.20
N GLU A 39 10.05 -10.71 -6.89
CA GLU A 39 10.95 -11.48 -6.02
C GLU A 39 10.39 -12.89 -5.84
N GLU A 40 11.18 -13.92 -6.17
CA GLU A 40 10.75 -15.30 -5.97
C GLU A 40 10.62 -15.65 -4.49
N VAL A 41 9.47 -16.20 -4.11
CA VAL A 41 9.20 -16.78 -2.78
C VAL A 41 8.43 -18.08 -2.96
N MET A 42 8.62 -19.04 -2.04
CA MET A 42 7.83 -20.27 -2.07
C MET A 42 6.33 -19.94 -2.03
N PHE A 43 5.60 -20.51 -2.98
CA PHE A 43 4.16 -20.36 -3.13
C PHE A 43 3.38 -20.54 -1.81
N THR A 44 3.83 -21.45 -0.95
CA THR A 44 3.25 -21.71 0.37
C THR A 44 3.27 -20.49 1.28
N TYR A 45 4.36 -19.73 1.33
CA TYR A 45 4.44 -18.51 2.14
C TYR A 45 3.52 -17.42 1.60
N SER A 46 3.47 -17.24 0.27
CA SER A 46 2.56 -16.29 -0.37
C SER A 46 1.09 -16.63 -0.11
N LEU A 47 0.73 -17.91 -0.15
CA LEU A 47 -0.62 -18.39 0.15
C LEU A 47 -1.01 -18.11 1.61
N VAL A 48 -0.14 -18.46 2.57
CA VAL A 48 -0.38 -18.23 4.01
C VAL A 48 -0.51 -16.74 4.31
N ALA A 49 0.37 -15.91 3.75
CA ALA A 49 0.29 -14.46 3.91
C ALA A 49 -1.00 -13.86 3.33
N THR A 50 -1.44 -14.36 2.17
CA THR A 50 -2.70 -13.95 1.53
C THR A 50 -3.91 -14.28 2.42
N LEU A 51 -3.96 -15.50 2.98
CA LEU A 51 -5.04 -15.91 3.88
C LEU A 51 -5.05 -15.09 5.18
N LEU A 52 -3.88 -14.81 5.76
CA LEU A 52 -3.74 -13.94 6.93
C LEU A 52 -4.24 -12.52 6.64
N LEU A 53 -3.85 -11.94 5.50
CA LEU A 53 -4.33 -10.61 5.08
C LEU A 53 -5.84 -10.59 4.92
N LEU A 54 -6.41 -11.62 4.29
CA LEU A 54 -7.86 -11.72 4.11
C LEU A 54 -8.59 -11.85 5.45
N ALA A 55 -8.03 -12.63 6.38
CA ALA A 55 -8.56 -12.79 7.73
C ALA A 55 -8.48 -11.48 8.54
N LEU A 56 -7.41 -10.70 8.38
CA LEU A 56 -7.23 -9.39 9.03
C LEU A 56 -8.08 -8.29 8.40
N ALA A 57 -8.43 -8.40 7.13
CA ALA A 57 -9.24 -7.42 6.43
C ALA A 57 -10.67 -7.31 6.98
N ILE A 58 -11.25 -8.44 7.39
CA ILE A 58 -12.60 -8.53 7.95
C ILE A 58 -12.76 -7.66 9.21
N PRO A 59 -11.94 -7.83 10.28
CA PRO A 59 -12.06 -7.03 11.50
C PRO A 59 -11.58 -5.58 11.34
N THR A 60 -10.69 -5.29 10.38
CA THR A 60 -10.11 -3.94 10.21
C THR A 60 -10.94 -3.04 9.30
N ALA A 61 -12.01 -3.56 8.68
CA ALA A 61 -12.81 -2.85 7.68
C ALA A 61 -11.94 -2.20 6.59
N LEU A 62 -10.85 -2.89 6.21
CA LEU A 62 -9.92 -2.45 5.17
C LEU A 62 -10.69 -2.26 3.85
N GLY A 63 -10.44 -1.14 3.18
CA GLY A 63 -11.03 -0.84 1.89
C GLY A 63 -10.67 -1.93 0.87
N GLY A 64 -11.62 -2.35 0.04
CA GLY A 64 -11.38 -3.38 -0.97
C GLY A 64 -10.29 -2.99 -1.98
N GLY A 65 -10.05 -1.69 -2.20
CA GLY A 65 -8.93 -1.18 -2.99
C GLY A 65 -7.59 -1.40 -2.30
N ASP A 66 -7.48 -1.03 -1.02
CA ASP A 66 -6.26 -1.17 -0.22
C ASP A 66 -5.86 -2.63 -0.07
N LEU A 67 -6.84 -3.51 0.12
CA LEU A 67 -6.61 -4.95 0.19
C LEU A 67 -6.01 -5.50 -1.10
N LYS A 68 -6.55 -5.10 -2.26
CA LYS A 68 -6.01 -5.52 -3.57
C LYS A 68 -4.60 -5.00 -3.78
N LEU A 69 -4.34 -3.75 -3.37
CA LEU A 69 -3.01 -3.17 -3.44
C LEU A 69 -2.03 -3.96 -2.55
N LEU A 70 -2.40 -4.23 -1.29
CA LEU A 70 -1.60 -5.04 -0.37
C LEU A 70 -1.29 -6.43 -0.94
N LEU A 71 -2.29 -7.13 -1.48
CA LEU A 71 -2.10 -8.44 -2.10
C LEU A 71 -1.16 -8.38 -3.30
N LEU A 72 -1.31 -7.37 -4.16
CA LEU A 72 -0.45 -7.18 -5.32
C LEU A 72 1.01 -6.95 -4.90
N LEU A 73 1.22 -6.12 -3.88
CA LEU A 73 2.53 -5.85 -3.33
C LEU A 73 3.11 -7.12 -2.70
N PHE A 74 2.34 -7.86 -1.91
CA PHE A 74 2.76 -9.11 -1.27
C PHE A 74 3.18 -10.18 -2.27
N TRP A 75 2.46 -10.30 -3.37
CA TRP A 75 2.81 -11.25 -4.42
C TRP A 75 4.03 -10.82 -5.22
N SER A 76 4.18 -9.53 -5.48
CA SER A 76 5.29 -9.03 -6.31
C SER A 76 6.60 -8.84 -5.55
N SER A 77 6.57 -8.43 -4.28
CA SER A 77 7.76 -8.05 -3.51
C SER A 77 7.71 -8.50 -2.05
N PRO A 78 7.52 -9.80 -1.80
CA PRO A 78 7.36 -10.35 -0.45
C PRO A 78 8.56 -10.06 0.47
N HIS A 79 9.82 -10.21 0.02
CA HIS A 79 10.97 -9.96 0.89
C HIS A 79 11.07 -8.50 1.27
N SER A 80 10.82 -7.60 0.30
CA SER A 80 10.79 -6.16 0.55
C SER A 80 9.76 -5.81 1.63
N ILE A 81 8.56 -6.39 1.60
CA ILE A 81 7.47 -6.09 2.56
C ILE A 81 7.75 -6.62 3.96
N PHE A 82 8.39 -7.78 4.07
CA PHE A 82 8.79 -8.32 5.37
C PHE A 82 10.06 -7.68 5.94
N SER A 83 10.71 -6.77 5.20
CA SER A 83 11.91 -6.10 5.68
C SER A 83 11.60 -5.13 6.83
N LEU A 84 12.54 -5.04 7.79
CA LEU A 84 12.47 -4.06 8.87
C LEU A 84 12.41 -2.62 8.35
N ARG A 85 13.09 -2.34 7.23
CA ARG A 85 13.07 -1.02 6.59
C ARG A 85 11.68 -0.65 6.09
N TYR A 86 11.00 -1.58 5.41
CA TYR A 86 9.62 -1.38 4.96
C TYR A 86 8.70 -1.09 6.13
N LEU A 87 8.76 -1.92 7.17
CA LEU A 87 7.92 -1.75 8.36
C LEU A 87 8.16 -0.40 9.04
N ALA A 88 9.41 0.05 9.14
CA ALA A 88 9.74 1.35 9.73
C ALA A 88 9.17 2.53 8.92
N ILE A 89 9.31 2.52 7.60
CA ILE A 89 8.80 3.60 6.74
C ILE A 89 7.26 3.56 6.71
N LEU A 90 6.66 2.37 6.66
CA LEU A 90 5.20 2.19 6.74
C LEU A 90 4.64 2.77 8.04
N MET A 91 5.26 2.45 9.19
CA MET A 91 4.85 2.99 10.49
C MET A 91 5.01 4.52 10.55
N LEU A 92 6.09 5.07 9.99
CA LEU A 92 6.30 6.50 9.92
C LEU A 92 5.20 7.20 9.11
N ILE A 93 4.87 6.68 7.93
CA ILE A 93 3.85 7.29 7.06
C ILE A 93 2.46 7.16 7.69
N LEU A 94 2.13 6.00 8.27
CA LEU A 94 0.89 5.82 9.01
C LEU A 94 0.79 6.79 10.19
N LEU A 95 1.87 7.01 10.93
CA LEU A 95 1.91 7.97 12.03
C LEU A 95 1.64 9.39 11.52
N VAL A 96 2.27 9.81 10.44
CA VAL A 96 2.04 11.13 9.82
C VAL A 96 0.58 11.29 9.38
N GLN A 97 0.00 10.26 8.76
CA GLN A 97 -1.40 10.25 8.36
C GLN A 97 -2.34 10.30 9.56
N LEU A 98 -2.03 9.56 10.64
CA LEU A 98 -2.80 9.55 11.87
C LEU A 98 -2.76 10.93 12.56
N ILE A 99 -1.58 11.55 12.65
CA ILE A 99 -1.41 12.91 13.21
C ILE A 99 -2.25 13.91 12.41
N ARG A 100 -2.17 13.85 11.07
CA ARG A 100 -2.97 14.70 10.19
C ARG A 100 -4.46 14.49 10.41
N LEU A 101 -4.90 13.23 10.51
CA LEU A 101 -6.29 12.86 10.77
C LEU A 101 -6.79 13.41 12.10
N VAL A 102 -6.01 13.24 13.18
CA VAL A 102 -6.34 13.77 14.51
C VAL A 102 -6.42 15.30 14.48
N GLY A 103 -5.49 15.97 13.80
CA GLY A 103 -5.50 17.43 13.63
C GLY A 103 -6.71 17.94 12.84
N ILE A 104 -7.13 17.21 11.79
CA ILE A 104 -8.35 17.53 11.03
C ILE A 104 -9.59 17.27 11.89
N ARG A 105 -9.68 16.13 12.57
CA ARG A 105 -10.79 15.79 13.46
C ARG A 105 -10.98 16.79 14.59
N ALA A 106 -9.88 17.31 15.15
CA ALA A 106 -9.92 18.37 16.15
C ALA A 106 -10.55 19.67 15.62
N ARG A 107 -10.54 19.90 14.30
CA ARG A 107 -11.07 21.11 13.65
C ARG A 107 -12.45 20.94 13.01
N THR A 108 -12.77 19.76 12.47
CA THR A 108 -13.96 19.54 11.63
C THR A 108 -14.95 18.51 12.18
N GLY A 109 -14.64 17.87 13.31
CA GLY A 109 -15.47 16.80 13.90
C GLY A 109 -15.38 15.46 13.15
N TRP A 110 -16.22 14.50 13.52
CA TRP A 110 -16.16 13.08 13.13
C TRP A 110 -16.70 12.73 11.73
N ARG A 111 -16.89 13.69 10.82
CA ARG A 111 -17.46 13.39 9.50
C ARG A 111 -16.42 12.74 8.57
N ASN A 112 -16.62 11.45 8.27
CA ASN A 112 -16.06 10.68 7.14
C ASN A 112 -14.60 10.96 6.75
N THR A 113 -13.68 10.96 7.72
CA THR A 113 -12.25 10.96 7.41
C THR A 113 -11.78 9.50 7.28
N HIS A 114 -11.75 8.98 6.06
CA HIS A 114 -11.02 7.74 5.74
C HIS A 114 -9.53 8.05 5.61
N ILE A 115 -8.68 7.11 6.04
CA ILE A 115 -7.23 7.22 5.88
C ILE A 115 -6.88 6.66 4.49
N PRO A 116 -6.32 7.46 3.57
CA PRO A 116 -5.81 6.92 2.31
C PRO A 116 -4.59 6.05 2.62
N LEU A 117 -4.69 4.74 2.44
CA LEU A 117 -3.65 3.78 2.81
C LEU A 117 -2.65 3.54 1.68
N ALA A 118 -2.99 3.87 0.43
CA ALA A 118 -2.06 3.71 -0.70
C ALA A 118 -0.71 4.42 -0.50
N PRO A 119 -0.63 5.65 0.05
CA PRO A 119 0.64 6.30 0.34
C PRO A 119 1.50 5.52 1.34
N ALA A 120 0.87 4.98 2.39
CA ALA A 120 1.58 4.20 3.42
C ALA A 120 2.08 2.85 2.90
N LEU A 121 1.44 2.29 1.88
CA LEU A 121 1.81 1.01 1.27
C LEU A 121 2.83 1.16 0.13
N LEU A 122 2.66 2.16 -0.74
CA LEU A 122 3.48 2.30 -1.95
C LEU A 122 4.80 3.04 -1.71
N LEU A 123 4.79 4.12 -0.93
CA LEU A 123 5.99 4.94 -0.72
C LEU A 123 7.16 4.17 -0.08
N PRO A 124 6.96 3.26 0.90
CA PRO A 124 8.04 2.44 1.41
C PRO A 124 8.68 1.55 0.34
N ILE A 125 7.87 0.97 -0.56
CA ILE A 125 8.37 0.12 -1.65
C ILE A 125 9.18 0.94 -2.64
N LEU A 126 8.71 2.14 -2.97
CA LEU A 126 9.48 3.06 -3.81
C LEU A 126 10.80 3.44 -3.15
N GLY A 127 10.79 3.74 -1.85
CA GLY A 127 11.99 4.07 -1.08
C GLY A 127 13.03 2.95 -1.14
N ILE A 128 12.61 1.72 -0.79
CA ILE A 128 13.49 0.55 -0.81
C ILE A 128 14.05 0.30 -2.21
N ARG A 129 13.22 0.38 -3.25
CA ARG A 129 13.65 0.16 -4.64
C ARG A 129 14.55 1.26 -5.18
N LEU A 130 14.54 2.44 -4.56
CA LEU A 130 15.46 3.55 -4.85
C LEU A 130 16.75 3.50 -4.01
N GLY A 131 16.87 2.53 -3.09
CA GLY A 131 18.04 2.37 -2.22
C GLY A 131 18.05 3.29 -0.99
N LEU A 132 16.89 3.86 -0.63
CA LEU A 132 16.66 4.61 0.61
C LEU A 132 16.34 3.64 1.76
#